data_AF-A0A537CF52-F1
#
_entry.id   AF-A0A537CF52-F1
#
_cell.length_a   1.000
_cell.length_b   1.000
_cell.length_c   1.000
_cell.angle_alpha   90.00
_cell.angle_beta   90.00
_cell.angle_gamma   90.00
#
_symmetry.space_group_name_H-M   'P 1'
#
loop_
_entity.id
_entity.type
_entity.pdbx_description
1 polymer ?
#
loop_
_entity_poly.entity_id
_entity_poly.type
_entity_poly.pdbx_seq_one_letter_code
_entity_poly.pdbx_strand_id
1 'polypeptide(L)' 'MKEDEVRRYANQDVVGQRLDGLFIEGHVEERVGVLHIVQEDNNEESIRYDQIRWLVRAFRYC' A
#
# COMPACT_ATOMS: atom_id res chain seq x y z
N MET A 1 7.38 7.32 -1.61
CA MET A 1 8.17 7.01 -0.39
C MET A 1 9.45 6.28 -0.78
N LYS A 2 10.43 6.09 0.11
CA LYS A 2 11.56 5.17 -0.15
C LYS A 2 11.11 3.72 0.05
N GLU A 3 11.70 2.78 -0.68
CA GLU A 3 11.36 1.34 -0.60
C GLU A 3 11.49 0.79 0.82
N ASP A 4 12.57 1.14 1.53
CA ASP A 4 12.83 0.71 2.91
C ASP A 4 11.74 1.16 3.90
N GLU A 5 11.08 2.28 3.64
CA GLU A 5 9.98 2.77 4.48
C GLU A 5 8.73 1.93 4.28
N VAL A 6 8.46 1.50 3.05
CA VAL A 6 7.32 0.67 2.68
C VAL A 6 7.52 -0.78 3.12
N ARG A 7 8.77 -1.25 3.11
CA ARG A 7 9.14 -2.61 3.57
C ARG A 7 8.76 -2.88 5.03
N ARG A 8 8.67 -1.85 5.86
CA ARG A 8 8.18 -1.95 7.25
C ARG A 8 6.72 -2.39 7.34
N TYR A 9 5.96 -2.20 6.27
CA TYR A 9 4.56 -2.58 6.15
C TYR A 9 4.35 -3.86 5.34
N ALA A 10 5.41 -4.57 4.95
CA ALA A 10 5.28 -5.81 4.18
C ALA A 10 4.35 -6.82 4.87
N ASN A 11 3.41 -7.38 4.10
CA ASN A 11 2.34 -8.28 4.58
C ASN A 11 1.42 -7.65 5.64
N GLN A 12 1.19 -6.34 5.58
CA GLN A 12 0.24 -5.63 6.45
C GLN A 12 -0.80 -4.89 5.65
N ASP A 13 -1.98 -4.76 6.24
CA ASP A 13 -3.02 -3.85 5.76
C ASP A 13 -2.61 -2.41 6.09
N VAL A 14 -2.78 -1.52 5.11
CA VAL A 14 -2.36 -0.13 5.18
C VAL A 14 -3.43 0.79 4.62
N VAL A 15 -3.44 2.01 5.16
CA VAL A 15 -4.12 3.15 4.55
C VAL A 15 -3.06 4.12 4.08
N GLY A 16 -3.28 4.74 2.93
CA GLY A 16 -2.33 5.66 2.34
C GLY A 16 -2.95 6.70 1.44
N GLN A 17 -2.06 7.47 0.81
CA GLN A 17 -2.41 8.42 -0.22
C GLN A 17 -1.52 8.25 -1.45
N ARG A 18 -2.15 8.17 -2.61
CA ARG A 18 -1.50 8.18 -3.93
C ARG A 18 -0.94 9.57 -4.27
N LEU A 19 -0.05 9.63 -5.25
CA LEU A 19 0.50 10.92 -5.75
C LEU A 19 -0.56 11.84 -6.36
N ASP A 20 -1.66 11.28 -6.88
CA ASP A 20 -2.81 12.02 -7.41
C ASP A 20 -3.74 12.60 -6.32
N GLY A 21 -3.43 12.33 -5.04
CA GLY A 21 -4.18 12.82 -3.89
C GLY A 21 -5.31 11.89 -3.43
N LEU A 22 -5.60 10.81 -4.15
CA LEU A 22 -6.61 9.83 -3.75
C LEU A 22 -6.13 8.99 -2.57
N PHE A 23 -7.05 8.68 -1.66
CA PHE A 23 -6.81 7.77 -0.55
C PHE A 23 -7.00 6.33 -1.01
N ILE A 24 -6.21 5.43 -0.44
CA ILE A 24 -6.31 4.00 -0.69
C ILE A 24 -6.27 3.22 0.63
N GLU A 25 -7.00 2.12 0.66
CA GLU A 25 -6.85 1.05 1.65
C GLU A 25 -6.44 -0.22 0.89
N GLY A 26 -5.46 -0.95 1.40
CA GLY A 26 -5.02 -2.17 0.75
C GLY A 26 -3.98 -2.94 1.54
N HIS A 27 -3.47 -4.01 0.95
CA HIS A 27 -2.49 -4.89 1.54
C HIS A 27 -1.14 -4.74 0.85
N VAL A 28 -0.05 -4.66 1.61
CA VAL A 28 1.30 -4.56 1.03
C VAL A 28 1.84 -5.95 0.68
N GLU A 29 2.00 -6.21 -0.62
CA GLU A 29 2.58 -7.44 -1.16
C GLU A 29 3.92 -7.20 -1.86
N GLU A 30 4.83 -8.18 -1.78
CA GLU A 30 6.05 -8.20 -2.59
C GLU A 30 5.83 -9.07 -3.83
N ARG A 31 5.88 -8.46 -5.02
CA ARG A 31 5.76 -9.16 -6.31
C ARG A 31 7.05 -8.97 -7.10
N VAL A 32 7.75 -10.08 -7.36
CA VAL A 32 9.02 -10.10 -8.13
C VAL A 32 10.08 -9.15 -7.54
N GLY A 33 10.14 -9.06 -6.21
CA GLY A 33 11.09 -8.18 -5.50
C GLY A 33 10.68 -6.71 -5.41
N VAL A 34 9.48 -6.36 -5.85
CA VAL A 34 8.95 -4.98 -5.78
C VAL A 34 7.69 -4.95 -4.92
N LEU A 35 7.64 -4.01 -3.98
CA LEU A 35 6.49 -3.81 -3.10
C LEU A 35 5.34 -3.10 -3.84
N HIS A 36 4.15 -3.67 -3.69
CA HIS A 36 2.90 -3.18 -4.25
C HIS A 36 1.85 -3.10 -3.15
N ILE A 37 0.92 -2.17 -3.29
CA ILE A 37 -0.27 -2.06 -2.46
C ILE A 37 -1.41 -2.61 -3.30
N VAL A 38 -1.99 -3.71 -2.86
CA VAL A 38 -3.12 -4.38 -3.52
C VAL A 38 -4.39 -3.91 -2.83
N GLN A 39 -5.24 -3.19 -3.55
CA GLN A 39 -6.57 -2.82 -3.04
C GLN A 39 -7.47 -4.05 -3.03
N GLU A 40 -8.18 -4.29 -1.92
CA GLU A 40 -9.18 -5.37 -1.80
C GLU A 40 -10.46 -5.07 -2.59
N ASP A 41 -10.69 -3.82 -2.99
CA ASP A 41 -11.86 -3.45 -3.80
C ASP A 41 -11.81 -4.11 -5.19
N ASN A 42 -13.01 -4.45 -5.71
CA ASN A 42 -13.39 -5.24 -6.90
C ASN A 42 -12.52 -5.25 -8.19
N ASN A 43 -11.45 -4.46 -8.26
CA ASN A 43 -10.57 -4.34 -9.41
C ASN A 43 -9.15 -4.90 -9.19
N GLU A 44 -8.82 -5.42 -7.99
CA GLU A 44 -7.48 -5.95 -7.64
C GLU A 44 -6.34 -5.02 -8.12
N GLU A 45 -6.57 -3.69 -8.01
CA GLU A 45 -5.63 -2.71 -8.53
C GLU A 45 -4.34 -2.78 -7.69
N SER A 46 -3.25 -3.18 -8.36
CA SER A 46 -1.91 -3.22 -7.78
C SER A 46 -1.21 -1.89 -8.03
N ILE A 47 -0.99 -1.13 -6.97
CA ILE A 47 -0.32 0.16 -7.02
C ILE A 47 1.13 -0.02 -6.56
N ARG A 48 2.09 0.38 -7.40
CA ARG A 48 3.50 0.36 -7.00
C ARG A 48 3.79 1.37 -5.89
N TYR A 49 4.72 1.04 -5.01
CA TYR A 49 5.09 1.89 -3.87
C TYR A 49 5.60 3.30 -4.26
N ASP A 50 6.16 3.46 -5.46
CA ASP A 50 6.66 4.73 -5.97
C ASP A 50 5.53 5.73 -6.28
N GLN A 51 4.30 5.23 -6.46
CA GLN A 51 3.09 6.04 -6.64
C GLN A 51 2.41 6.41 -5.32
N ILE A 52 3.01 6.07 -4.18
CA ILE A 52 2.46 6.34 -2.84
C ILE A 52 3.25 7.44 -2.13
N ARG A 53 2.51 8.40 -1.59
CA ARG A 53 3.04 9.55 -0.87
C ARG A 53 3.37 9.20 0.58
N TRP A 54 2.46 8.51 1.25
CA TRP A 54 2.61 8.04 2.63
C TRP A 54 1.72 6.81 2.87
N LEU A 55 2.11 5.98 3.85
CA LEU A 55 1.37 4.80 4.33
C LEU A 55 1.37 4.78 5.86
N VAL A 56 0.28 4.28 6.43
CA VAL A 56 0.13 3.92 7.84
C VAL A 56 -0.54 2.56 7.94
N ARG A 57 -0.23 1.80 9.00
CA ARG A 57 -0.90 0.53 9.27
C ARG A 57 -2.40 0.75 9.48
N ALA A 58 -3.23 -0.03 8.79
CA ALA A 58 -4.67 -0.05 9.02
C ALA A 58 -4.95 -0.76 10.36
N PHE A 59 -5.77 -0.13 11.20
CA PHE A 59 -6.33 -0.77 12.39
C PHE A 59 -7.84 -0.92 12.16
N ARG A 60 -8.27 -2.14 11.85
CA ARG A 60 -9.69 -2.50 11.86
C ARG A 60 -10.07 -2.75 13.33
N TYR A 61 -10.85 -1.84 13.92
CA TYR A 61 -11.46 -2.09 15.23
C TYR A 61 -12.56 -3.14 15.02
N CYS A 62 -12.39 -4.31 15.63
CA CYS A 62 -13.40 -5.38 15.66
C CYS A 62 -14.63 -4.96 16.47
#